data_AF-A0A8W8JZQ4-F1
#
_entry.id   AF-A0A8W8JZQ4-F1
#
_cell.length_a   1.000
_cell.length_b   1.000
_cell.length_c   1.000
_cell.angle_alpha   90.00
_cell.angle_beta   90.00
_cell.angle_gamma   90.00
#
_symmetry.space_group_name_H-M   'P 1'
#
loop_
_entity.id
_entity.type
_entity.pdbx_description
1 polymer ?
#
loop_
_entity_poly.entity_id
_entity_poly.type
_entity_poly.pdbx_seq_one_letter_code
_entity_poly.pdbx_strand_id
1 'polypeptide(L)'
;NIVRIVAIVGVVFSKQADLPNVDTLKNIGIFLLTIVCGDKDLWVVSEALDSLFDVFGEDHLDSIDHDIGLTDRLSKFVPEMKSRVNLIKRKPDEHYPVISTAKTNLIRFVKYKLSKKKS
;
A
#
# COMPACT_ATOMS: atom_id res chain seq x y z
N ASN A 1 14.19 6.80 5.32
CA ASN A 1 13.93 5.90 4.18
C ASN A 1 13.22 6.70 3.09
N ILE A 2 13.63 6.58 1.82
CA ILE A 2 13.00 7.20 0.63
C ILE A 2 11.49 6.91 0.54
N VAL A 3 11.04 5.72 0.97
CA VAL A 3 9.62 5.35 1.06
C VAL A 3 8.84 6.36 1.88
N ARG A 4 9.34 6.72 3.08
CA ARG A 4 8.66 7.70 3.95
C ARG A 4 8.65 9.11 3.35
N ILE A 5 9.71 9.49 2.64
CA ILE A 5 9.78 10.82 2.00
C ILE A 5 8.73 10.91 0.88
N VAL A 6 8.67 9.90 0.02
CA VAL A 6 7.69 9.82 -1.07
C VAL A 6 6.27 9.73 -0.51
N ALA A 7 6.07 8.99 0.59
CA ALA A 7 4.78 8.88 1.27
C ALA A 7 4.28 10.22 1.81
N ILE A 8 5.14 10.99 2.50
CA ILE A 8 4.78 12.31 3.03
C ILE A 8 4.35 13.24 1.88
N VAL A 9 5.08 13.22 0.76
CA VAL A 9 4.71 13.99 -0.43
C VAL A 9 3.35 13.55 -0.97
N GLY A 10 3.10 12.24 -1.05
CA GLY A 10 1.80 11.68 -1.47
C GLY A 10 0.64 12.12 -0.58
N VAL A 11 0.82 12.07 0.75
CA VAL A 11 -0.21 12.46 1.73
C VAL A 11 -0.50 13.96 1.69
N VAL A 12 0.51 14.80 1.46
CA VAL A 12 0.30 16.24 1.29
C VAL A 12 -0.55 16.52 0.05
N PHE A 13 -0.27 15.83 -1.05
CA PHE A 13 -1.02 16.00 -2.30
C PHE A 13 -2.43 15.41 -2.25
N SER A 14 -2.64 14.29 -1.54
CA SER A 14 -3.99 13.70 -1.43
C SER A 14 -4.99 14.58 -0.68
N LYS A 15 -4.50 15.51 0.15
CA LYS A 15 -5.33 16.41 0.96
C LYS A 15 -5.68 17.74 0.29
N GLN A 16 -5.10 18.04 -0.87
CA GLN A 16 -5.41 19.25 -1.63
C GLN A 16 -6.59 18.96 -2.57
N ALA A 17 -7.78 19.43 -2.16
CA ALA A 17 -9.04 19.17 -2.86
C ALA A 17 -9.15 19.87 -4.24
N ASP A 18 -8.35 20.90 -4.48
CA ASP A 18 -8.20 21.52 -5.80
C ASP A 18 -7.17 20.69 -6.59
N LEU A 19 -7.63 19.98 -7.61
CA LEU A 19 -6.87 19.01 -8.42
C LEU A 19 -5.94 19.70 -9.43
N PRO A 20 -4.60 19.69 -9.21
CA PRO A 20 -3.66 19.56 -10.32
C PRO A 20 -2.68 18.37 -10.19
N ASN A 21 -2.84 17.49 -9.20
CA ASN A 21 -1.80 16.49 -8.86
C ASN A 21 -2.18 15.02 -9.09
N VAL A 22 -3.19 14.73 -9.92
CA VAL A 22 -3.62 13.35 -10.23
C VAL A 22 -2.48 12.51 -10.78
N ASP A 23 -1.71 13.04 -11.73
CA ASP A 23 -0.59 12.31 -12.34
C ASP A 23 0.55 12.07 -11.33
N THR A 24 0.79 13.03 -10.44
CA THR A 24 1.74 12.86 -9.32
C THR A 24 1.30 11.74 -8.39
N LEU A 25 0.01 11.70 -8.01
CA LEU A 25 -0.53 10.64 -7.17
C LEU A 25 -0.48 9.28 -7.87
N LYS A 26 -0.79 9.20 -9.17
CA LYS A 26 -0.61 7.99 -9.98
C LYS A 26 0.83 7.50 -9.94
N ASN A 27 1.79 8.39 -10.18
CA ASN A 27 3.22 8.05 -10.17
C ASN A 27 3.68 7.58 -8.79
N ILE A 28 3.23 8.22 -7.71
CA ILE A 28 3.51 7.81 -6.34
C ILE A 28 2.93 6.42 -6.07
N GLY A 29 1.67 6.19 -6.45
CA GLY A 29 1.01 4.88 -6.30
C GLY A 29 1.75 3.77 -7.07
N ILE A 30 2.13 4.02 -8.32
CA ILE A 30 2.89 3.07 -9.15
C ILE A 30 4.26 2.78 -8.53
N PHE A 31 4.96 3.81 -8.05
CA PHE A 31 6.25 3.64 -7.38
C PHE A 31 6.13 2.77 -6.12
N LEU A 32 5.17 3.09 -5.24
CA LEU A 32 4.94 2.32 -4.02
C LEU A 32 4.52 0.87 -4.33
N LEU A 33 3.67 0.65 -5.34
CA LEU A 33 3.29 -0.69 -5.81
C LEU A 33 4.50 -1.47 -6.34
N THR A 34 5.43 -0.81 -7.02
CA THR A 34 6.67 -1.44 -7.51
C THR A 34 7.52 -1.94 -6.36
N ILE A 35 7.61 -1.18 -5.25
CA ILE A 35 8.30 -1.62 -4.03
C ILE A 35 7.57 -2.79 -3.39
N VAL A 36 6.25 -2.67 -3.17
CA VAL A 36 5.45 -3.72 -2.52
C VAL A 36 5.56 -5.06 -3.24
N CYS A 37 5.47 -5.06 -4.57
CA CYS A 37 5.48 -6.27 -5.38
C CYS A 37 6.88 -6.74 -5.82
N GLY A 38 7.94 -5.95 -5.58
CA GLY A 38 9.28 -6.22 -6.11
C GLY A 38 10.38 -6.36 -5.06
N ASP A 39 10.23 -5.75 -3.88
CA ASP A 39 11.28 -5.73 -2.87
C ASP A 39 11.30 -7.00 -2.00
N LYS A 40 12.52 -7.47 -1.70
CA LYS A 40 12.78 -8.67 -0.89
C LYS A 40 12.74 -8.36 0.60
N ASP A 41 13.04 -7.13 1.00
CA ASP A 41 13.02 -6.71 2.40
C ASP A 41 11.58 -6.45 2.86
N LEU A 42 11.09 -7.30 3.78
CA LEU A 42 9.74 -7.18 4.33
C LEU A 42 9.52 -5.92 5.14
N TRP A 43 10.57 -5.35 5.75
CA TRP A 43 10.46 -4.08 6.46
C TRP A 43 10.13 -2.96 5.48
N VAL A 44 10.89 -2.87 4.37
CA VAL A 44 10.66 -1.88 3.31
C VAL A 44 9.29 -2.05 2.66
N VAL A 45 8.89 -3.30 2.38
CA VAL A 45 7.54 -3.61 1.86
C VAL A 45 6.45 -3.14 2.82
N SER A 46 6.64 -3.33 4.13
CA SER A 46 5.65 -2.93 5.14
C SER A 46 5.51 -1.41 5.23
N GLU A 47 6.61 -0.66 5.16
CA GLU A 47 6.58 0.80 5.09
C GLU A 47 5.87 1.30 3.82
N ALA A 48 6.09 0.64 2.68
CA ALA A 48 5.42 0.98 1.43
C ALA A 48 3.92 0.67 1.47
N LEU A 49 3.51 -0.42 2.13
CA LEU A 49 2.11 -0.75 2.36
C LEU A 49 1.42 0.30 3.23
N ASP A 50 2.00 0.67 4.37
CA ASP A 50 1.42 1.70 5.25
C ASP A 50 1.28 3.04 4.50
N SER A 51 2.28 3.38 3.69
CA SER A 51 2.23 4.57 2.83
C SER A 51 1.09 4.52 1.80
N LEU A 52 0.85 3.36 1.18
CA LEU A 52 -0.29 3.18 0.28
C LEU A 52 -1.62 3.35 1.01
N PHE A 53 -1.74 2.85 2.24
CA PHE A 53 -2.96 2.98 3.03
C PHE A 53 -3.22 4.44 3.43
N ASP A 54 -2.17 5.17 3.80
CA ASP A 54 -2.26 6.60 4.16
C ASP A 54 -2.63 7.47 2.96
N VAL A 55 -2.12 7.15 1.76
CA VAL A 55 -2.39 7.93 0.54
C VAL A 55 -3.73 7.56 -0.09
N PHE A 56 -4.06 6.26 -0.20
CA PHE A 56 -5.23 5.76 -0.97
C PHE A 56 -6.37 5.21 -0.10
N GLY A 57 -6.34 5.47 1.20
CA GLY A 57 -7.41 5.11 2.14
C GLY A 57 -8.72 5.83 1.91
N GLU A 58 -8.69 7.00 1.27
CA GLU A 58 -9.88 7.83 1.05
C GLU A 58 -10.63 7.45 -0.24
N ASP A 59 -11.97 7.40 -0.17
CA ASP A 59 -12.84 6.99 -1.28
C ASP A 59 -12.80 7.95 -2.48
N HIS A 60 -12.47 9.23 -2.26
CA HIS A 60 -12.40 10.22 -3.33
C HIS A 60 -11.25 9.95 -4.34
N LEU A 61 -10.33 9.03 -4.02
CA LEU A 61 -9.20 8.62 -4.86
C LEU A 61 -9.45 7.30 -5.61
N ASP A 62 -10.66 6.73 -5.54
CA ASP A 62 -10.99 5.45 -6.17
C ASP A 62 -10.80 5.45 -7.69
N SER A 63 -10.94 6.60 -8.35
CA SER A 63 -10.62 6.75 -9.79
C SER A 63 -9.15 6.50 -10.08
N ILE A 64 -8.25 6.97 -9.21
CA ILE A 64 -6.80 6.75 -9.32
C ILE A 64 -6.45 5.29 -9.02
N ASP A 65 -7.05 4.70 -7.99
CA ASP A 65 -6.90 3.27 -7.68
C ASP A 65 -7.22 2.41 -8.91
N HIS A 66 -8.37 2.67 -9.55
CA HIS A 66 -8.79 1.99 -10.77
C HIS A 66 -7.78 2.15 -11.91
N ASP A 67 -7.34 3.38 -12.17
CA ASP A 67 -6.42 3.69 -13.27
C ASP A 67 -5.06 2.98 -13.15
N ILE A 68 -4.53 2.83 -11.93
CA ILE A 68 -3.24 2.17 -11.71
C ILE A 68 -3.38 0.67 -11.36
N GLY A 69 -4.62 0.18 -11.23
CA GLY A 69 -4.94 -1.19 -10.84
C GLY A 69 -4.44 -1.54 -9.43
N LEU A 70 -4.48 -0.59 -8.49
CA LEU A 70 -3.89 -0.72 -7.15
C LEU A 70 -4.53 -1.88 -6.38
N THR A 71 -5.87 -1.88 -6.26
CA THR A 71 -6.58 -2.93 -5.52
C THR A 71 -6.37 -4.31 -6.13
N ASP A 72 -6.31 -4.42 -7.46
CA ASP A 72 -6.15 -5.70 -8.15
C ASP A 72 -4.74 -6.28 -7.96
N ARG A 73 -3.70 -5.42 -7.99
CA ARG A 73 -2.31 -5.80 -7.72
C ARG A 73 -2.11 -6.20 -6.26
N LEU A 74 -2.62 -5.41 -5.31
CA LEU A 74 -2.54 -5.73 -3.88
C LEU A 74 -3.28 -7.03 -3.55
N SER A 75 -4.44 -7.28 -4.16
CA SER A 75 -5.19 -8.53 -3.98
C SER A 75 -4.38 -9.76 -4.40
N LYS A 76 -3.68 -9.68 -5.55
CA LYS A 76 -2.77 -10.74 -6.01
C LYS A 76 -1.54 -10.91 -5.12
N PHE A 77 -1.10 -9.86 -4.45
CA PHE A 77 0.05 -9.89 -3.53
C PHE A 77 -0.28 -10.45 -2.13
N VAL A 78 -1.55 -10.40 -1.69
CA VAL A 78 -1.97 -10.88 -0.36
C VAL A 78 -1.44 -12.29 -0.01
N PRO A 79 -1.51 -13.32 -0.88
CA PRO A 79 -0.98 -14.65 -0.58
C PRO A 79 0.54 -14.66 -0.37
N GLU A 80 1.28 -13.88 -1.15
CA GLU A 80 2.73 -13.77 -1.04
C GLU A 80 3.13 -13.12 0.28
N MET A 81 2.50 -11.99 0.64
CA MET A 81 2.74 -11.33 1.92
C MET A 81 2.47 -12.27 3.10
N LYS A 82 1.37 -13.02 3.05
CA LYS A 82 1.07 -14.05 4.08
C LYS A 82 2.19 -15.09 4.19
N SER A 83 2.66 -15.63 3.06
CA SER A 83 3.73 -16.61 3.01
C SER A 83 5.03 -16.07 3.62
N ARG A 84 5.47 -14.89 3.16
CA ARG A 84 6.70 -14.24 3.62
C ARG A 84 6.67 -13.94 5.12
N VAL A 85 5.55 -13.44 5.66
CA VAL A 85 5.40 -13.18 7.10
C VAL A 85 5.39 -14.49 7.92
N ASN A 86 4.78 -15.55 7.39
CA ASN A 86 4.77 -16.85 8.08
C ASN A 86 6.16 -17.47 8.21
N LEU A 87 7.08 -17.19 7.27
CA LEU A 87 8.46 -17.64 7.34
C LEU A 87 9.21 -16.97 8.51
N ILE A 88 9.12 -15.64 8.62
CA ILE A 88 9.81 -14.89 9.67
C ILE A 88 9.17 -15.05 11.06
N LYS A 89 7.89 -15.44 11.12
CA LYS A 89 7.18 -15.71 12.39
C LYS A 89 7.88 -16.75 13.29
N ARG A 90 8.67 -17.66 12.70
CA ARG A 90 9.41 -18.70 13.45
C ARG A 90 10.61 -18.14 14.21
N LYS A 91 11.18 -17.03 13.74
CA LYS A 91 12.30 -16.33 14.37
C LYS A 91 12.11 -14.82 14.18
N PRO A 92 11.18 -14.23 14.94
CA PRO A 92 10.85 -12.81 14.80
C PRO A 92 12.00 -11.94 15.28
N ASP A 93 12.24 -10.86 14.56
CA ASP A 93 13.11 -9.76 14.98
C ASP A 93 12.28 -8.60 15.53
N GLU A 94 12.93 -7.45 15.77
CA GLU A 94 12.28 -6.23 16.25
C GLU A 94 11.24 -5.64 15.29
N HIS A 95 11.35 -5.93 13.99
CA HIS A 95 10.44 -5.41 12.95
C HIS A 95 9.17 -6.27 12.79
N TYR A 96 9.19 -7.52 13.27
CA TYR A 96 8.06 -8.45 13.12
C TYR A 96 6.68 -7.89 13.52
N PRO A 97 6.51 -7.16 14.65
CA PRO A 97 5.21 -6.61 15.02
C PRO A 97 4.62 -5.65 13.98
N VAL A 98 5.47 -4.80 13.40
CA VAL A 98 5.07 -3.84 12.35
C VAL A 98 4.72 -4.60 11.08
N ILE A 99 5.57 -5.54 10.65
CA ILE A 99 5.34 -6.35 9.45
C ILE A 99 4.03 -7.16 9.56
N SER A 100 3.77 -7.75 10.73
CA SER A 100 2.53 -8.49 10.99
C SER A 100 1.29 -7.59 10.97
N THR A 101 1.43 -6.34 11.43
CA THR A 101 0.36 -5.33 11.39
C THR A 101 0.08 -4.90 9.95
N ALA A 102 1.11 -4.59 9.16
CA ALA A 102 1.00 -4.23 7.75
C ALA A 102 0.29 -5.34 6.94
N LYS A 103 0.63 -6.63 7.16
CA LYS A 103 -0.09 -7.77 6.56
C LYS A 103 -1.58 -7.75 6.90
N THR A 104 -1.92 -7.48 8.16
CA THR A 104 -3.32 -7.45 8.62
C THR A 104 -4.08 -6.29 7.96
N ASN A 105 -3.45 -5.13 7.89
CA ASN A 105 -4.01 -3.94 7.24
C ASN A 105 -4.19 -4.15 5.74
N LEU A 106 -3.23 -4.78 5.05
CA LEU A 106 -3.36 -5.16 3.63
C LEU A 106 -4.62 -6.00 3.37
N ILE A 107 -4.86 -7.03 4.18
CA ILE A 107 -6.04 -7.91 4.01
C ILE A 107 -7.33 -7.10 4.19
N ARG A 108 -7.37 -6.21 5.19
CA ARG A 108 -8.53 -5.36 5.47
C ARG A 108 -8.76 -4.35 4.36
N PHE A 109 -7.71 -3.68 3.91
CA PHE A 109 -7.74 -2.68 2.84
C PHE A 109 -8.27 -3.28 1.54
N VAL A 110 -7.70 -4.40 1.08
CA VAL A 110 -8.17 -5.10 -0.14
C VAL A 110 -9.63 -5.52 0.00
N LYS A 111 -10.02 -6.10 1.15
CA LYS A 111 -11.41 -6.51 1.39
C LYS A 111 -12.36 -5.31 1.31
N TYR A 112 -11.98 -4.18 1.90
CA TYR A 112 -12.77 -2.95 1.88
C TYR A 112 -12.96 -2.44 0.45
N LYS A 113 -11.87 -2.20 -0.30
CA LYS A 113 -11.94 -1.69 -1.68
C LYS A 113 -12.70 -2.63 -2.63
N LEU A 114 -12.52 -3.95 -2.51
CA LEU A 114 -13.28 -4.92 -3.31
C LEU A 114 -14.78 -4.94 -3.00
N SER A 115 -15.16 -4.64 -1.75
CA SER A 115 -16.59 -4.54 -1.39
C SER A 115 -17.27 -3.32 -2.02
N LYS A 116 -16.52 -2.22 -2.19
CA LYS A 116 -16.97 -0.98 -2.83
C LYS A 116 -17.09 -1.11 -4.35
N LYS A 117 -16.16 -1.82 -5.02
CA LYS A 117 -16.22 -2.10 -6.47
C LYS A 117 -17.51 -2.83 -6.92
N LYS A 118 -18.26 -3.45 -6.02
CA LYS A 118 -19.48 -4.23 -6.31
C LYS A 118 -20.79 -3.46 -6.07
N SER A 119 -20.71 -2.25 -5.53
CA SER A 119 -21.86 -1.34 -5.32
C SER A 119 -21.93 -0.32 -6.45
#